data_AF-A0A1S1CNH2-F1
#
_entry.id   AF-A0A1S1CNH2-F1
#
_cell.length_a   1.000
_cell.length_b   1.000
_cell.length_c   1.000
_cell.angle_alpha   90.00
_cell.angle_beta   90.00
_cell.angle_gamma   90.00
#
_symmetry.space_group_name_H-M   'P 1'
#
loop_
_entity.id
_entity.type
_entity.pdbx_description
1 polymer ?
#
loop_
_entity_poly.entity_id
_entity_poly.type
_entity_poly.pdbx_seq_one_letter_code
_entity_poly.pdbx_strand_id
1 'polypeptide(L)'
;MGFVERHQVALYLVSMAAGVACAGRGGWSQVSEQLVPYALGALLWTNFALMPLSGMSAGQHKRLTHTVVLVAALGTPVLVALLVPLFNPEGGPVALAVAIVLLAPCVDYVVVFTCITGGEYRGLQAATPYLLGAQILSIPIWTSVYIYMRILNMGVVGEIFPLPVESYLSLAPLIVPLAAAYLAQRWSARSP
;
A
#
# COMPACT_ATOMS: atom_id res chain seq x y z
N MET A 1 -3.95 -27.37 4.17
CA MET A 1 -4.27 -26.38 3.13
C MET A 1 -5.68 -26.58 2.68
N GLY A 2 -6.54 -25.58 2.89
CA GLY A 2 -7.93 -25.62 2.45
C GLY A 2 -8.04 -25.61 0.91
N PHE A 3 -9.23 -25.92 0.39
CA PHE A 3 -9.50 -25.87 -1.05
C PHE A 3 -9.18 -24.48 -1.67
N VAL A 4 -9.48 -23.42 -0.93
CA VAL A 4 -9.25 -22.01 -1.31
C VAL A 4 -7.76 -21.69 -1.42
N GLU A 5 -6.93 -22.12 -0.47
CA GLU A 5 -5.47 -21.96 -0.52
C GLU A 5 -4.86 -22.68 -1.72
N ARG A 6 -5.34 -23.89 -2.03
CA ARG A 6 -4.81 -24.68 -3.14
C ARG A 6 -5.12 -24.06 -4.51
N HIS A 7 -6.27 -23.39 -4.65
CA HIS A 7 -6.72 -22.80 -5.92
C HIS A 7 -6.69 -21.27 -5.91
N GLN A 8 -5.95 -20.66 -4.98
CA GLN A 8 -5.94 -19.20 -4.78
C GLN A 8 -5.56 -18.45 -6.06
N VAL A 9 -4.54 -18.91 -6.78
CA VAL A 9 -4.12 -18.30 -8.06
C VAL A 9 -5.23 -18.37 -9.10
N ALA A 10 -5.90 -19.53 -9.22
CA ALA A 10 -7.00 -19.70 -10.17
C ALA A 10 -8.20 -18.82 -9.83
N LEU A 11 -8.54 -18.71 -8.53
CA LEU A 11 -9.60 -17.82 -8.06
C LEU A 11 -9.32 -16.35 -8.39
N TYR A 12 -8.07 -15.90 -8.19
CA TYR A 12 -7.67 -14.54 -8.57
C TYR A 12 -7.81 -14.30 -10.07
N LEU A 13 -7.30 -15.21 -10.90
CA LEU A 13 -7.39 -15.09 -12.37
C LEU A 13 -8.84 -15.09 -12.87
N VAL A 14 -9.68 -15.98 -12.34
CA VAL A 14 -11.11 -16.04 -12.67
C VAL A 14 -11.82 -14.75 -12.26
N SER A 15 -11.51 -14.20 -11.08
CA SER A 15 -12.11 -12.95 -10.61
C SER A 15 -11.71 -11.75 -11.48
N MET A 16 -10.45 -11.70 -11.94
CA MET A 16 -9.97 -10.68 -12.87
C MET A 16 -10.67 -10.79 -14.22
N ALA A 17 -10.77 -12.01 -14.77
CA ALA A 17 -11.45 -12.26 -16.04
C ALA A 17 -12.94 -11.89 -15.97
N ALA A 18 -13.61 -12.21 -14.86
CA ALA A 18 -14.98 -11.82 -14.61
C ALA A 18 -15.13 -10.30 -14.54
N GLY A 19 -14.21 -9.60 -13.86
CA GLY A 19 -14.18 -8.14 -13.82
C GLY A 19 -14.10 -7.52 -15.22
N VAL A 20 -13.20 -8.02 -16.07
CA VAL A 20 -13.06 -7.56 -17.47
C VAL A 20 -14.33 -7.84 -18.28
N ALA A 21 -14.92 -9.02 -18.14
CA ALA A 21 -16.14 -9.39 -18.85
C ALA A 21 -17.37 -8.56 -18.42
N CYS A 22 -17.39 -8.09 -17.17
CA CYS A 22 -18.45 -7.25 -16.62
C CYS A 22 -18.22 -5.75 -16.86
N ALA A 23 -16.98 -5.32 -17.11
CA ALA A 23 -16.64 -3.90 -17.29
C ALA A 23 -17.42 -3.21 -18.41
N GLY A 24 -17.77 -3.94 -19.48
CA GLY A 24 -18.57 -3.42 -20.60
C GLY A 24 -20.08 -3.33 -20.34
N ARG A 25 -20.58 -3.80 -19.18
CA ARG A 25 -22.01 -3.76 -18.83
C ARG A 25 -22.34 -2.46 -18.09
N GLY A 26 -23.36 -1.73 -18.58
CA GLY A 26 -23.81 -0.48 -17.98
C GLY A 26 -24.18 -0.63 -16.49
N GLY A 27 -23.69 0.27 -15.65
CA GLY A 27 -23.95 0.32 -14.21
C GLY A 27 -22.97 -0.47 -13.33
N TRP A 28 -22.30 -1.51 -13.85
CA TRP A 28 -21.33 -2.29 -13.06
C TRP A 28 -20.10 -1.50 -12.63
N SER A 29 -19.61 -0.61 -13.50
CA SER A 29 -18.48 0.27 -13.19
C SER A 29 -18.74 1.12 -11.95
N GLN A 30 -19.92 1.74 -11.88
CA GLN A 30 -20.27 2.69 -10.82
C GLN A 30 -20.50 1.98 -9.47
N VAL A 31 -21.14 0.81 -9.49
CA VAL A 31 -21.33 -0.01 -8.29
C VAL A 31 -19.98 -0.54 -7.78
N SER A 32 -19.11 -1.00 -8.68
CA SER A 32 -17.77 -1.45 -8.31
C SER A 32 -16.95 -0.33 -7.68
N GLU A 33 -16.96 0.86 -8.28
CA GLU A 33 -16.22 2.03 -7.79
C GLU A 33 -16.61 2.41 -6.35
N GLN A 34 -17.90 2.28 -6.01
CA GLN A 34 -18.38 2.52 -4.63
C GLN A 34 -18.00 1.42 -3.66
N LEU A 35 -17.94 0.15 -4.09
CA LEU A 35 -17.64 -1.00 -3.24
C LEU A 35 -16.14 -1.15 -2.92
N VAL A 36 -15.27 -0.77 -3.85
CA VAL A 36 -13.81 -0.85 -3.71
C VAL A 36 -13.30 -0.25 -2.38
N PRO A 37 -13.65 0.99 -1.98
CA PRO A 37 -13.16 1.56 -0.72
C PRO A 37 -13.59 0.76 0.53
N TYR A 38 -14.80 0.18 0.53
CA TYR A 38 -15.26 -0.66 1.65
C TYR A 38 -14.51 -1.99 1.71
N ALA A 39 -14.31 -2.64 0.55
CA ALA A 39 -13.54 -3.87 0.46
C ALA A 39 -12.07 -3.65 0.89
N LEU A 40 -11.46 -2.56 0.42
CA LEU A 40 -10.12 -2.14 0.85
C LEU A 40 -10.08 -1.85 2.35
N GLY A 41 -11.07 -1.15 2.90
CA GLY A 41 -11.16 -0.89 4.34
C GLY A 41 -11.22 -2.18 5.17
N ALA A 42 -12.00 -3.17 4.73
CA ALA A 42 -12.08 -4.48 5.38
C ALA A 42 -10.77 -5.27 5.28
N LEU A 43 -10.10 -5.24 4.13
CA LEU A 43 -8.79 -5.88 3.94
C LEU A 43 -7.72 -5.22 4.82
N LEU A 44 -7.68 -3.89 4.86
CA LEU A 44 -6.74 -3.15 5.72
C LEU A 44 -7.03 -3.40 7.20
N TRP A 45 -8.30 -3.42 7.61
CA TRP A 45 -8.71 -3.76 8.97
C TRP A 45 -8.20 -5.13 9.39
N THR A 46 -8.50 -6.16 8.59
CA THR A 46 -8.08 -7.54 8.89
C THR A 46 -6.57 -7.66 8.93
N ASN A 47 -5.87 -7.00 8.01
CA ASN A 47 -4.41 -7.00 7.97
C ASN A 47 -3.78 -6.34 9.21
N PHE A 48 -4.24 -5.15 9.59
CA PHE A 48 -3.74 -4.47 10.79
C PHE A 48 -4.14 -5.17 12.08
N ALA A 49 -5.33 -5.76 12.14
CA ALA A 49 -5.77 -6.55 13.30
C ALA A 49 -4.86 -7.78 13.54
N LEU A 50 -4.37 -8.40 12.45
CA LEU A 50 -3.45 -9.54 12.51
C LEU A 50 -1.99 -9.14 12.79
N MET A 51 -1.61 -7.88 12.53
CA MET A 51 -0.26 -7.40 12.80
C MET A 51 -0.09 -6.91 14.24
N PRO A 52 0.90 -7.40 15.01
CA PRO A 52 1.16 -6.89 16.35
C PRO A 52 1.79 -5.48 16.28
N LEU A 53 0.97 -4.42 16.27
CA LEU A 53 1.46 -3.02 16.21
C LEU A 53 1.98 -2.54 17.56
N SER A 54 1.49 -3.12 18.67
CA SER A 54 1.91 -2.79 20.03
C SER A 54 2.93 -3.80 20.57
N GLY A 55 4.10 -3.32 21.02
CA GLY A 55 5.11 -4.14 21.70
C GLY A 55 6.34 -4.50 20.87
N MET A 56 6.38 -4.12 19.59
CA MET A 56 7.56 -4.31 18.74
C MET A 56 8.53 -3.15 18.90
N SER A 57 9.63 -3.38 19.60
CA SER A 57 10.76 -2.45 19.65
C SER A 57 11.77 -2.84 18.59
N ALA A 58 12.16 -1.90 17.73
CA ALA A 58 13.29 -2.08 16.81
C ALA A 58 14.62 -2.32 17.55
N GLY A 59 14.65 -2.24 18.89
CA GLY A 59 15.77 -2.41 19.83
C GLY A 59 17.04 -3.05 19.27
N GLN A 60 17.00 -4.36 18.96
CA GLN A 60 18.17 -5.11 18.46
C GLN A 60 18.34 -5.08 16.93
N HIS A 61 17.31 -4.67 16.18
CA HIS A 61 17.30 -4.62 14.72
C HIS A 61 17.32 -3.19 14.17
N LYS A 62 17.85 -2.21 14.92
CA LYS A 62 17.87 -0.79 14.52
C LYS A 62 18.56 -0.56 13.18
N ARG A 63 19.71 -1.22 12.96
CA ARG A 63 20.46 -1.10 11.70
C ARG A 63 19.65 -1.63 10.52
N LEU A 64 19.06 -2.82 10.67
CA LEU A 64 18.17 -3.40 9.66
C LEU A 64 16.98 -2.49 9.38
N THR A 65 16.31 -2.02 10.43
CA THR A 65 15.15 -1.13 10.32
C THR A 65 15.52 0.14 9.55
N HIS A 66 16.61 0.80 9.91
CA HIS A 66 17.05 2.02 9.23
C HIS A 66 17.42 1.77 7.77
N THR A 67 18.14 0.68 7.47
CA THR A 67 18.51 0.32 6.10
C THR A 67 17.27 0.02 5.26
N VAL A 68 16.34 -0.80 5.75
CA VAL A 68 15.14 -1.17 4.99
C VAL A 68 14.24 0.05 4.79
N VAL A 69 14.08 0.91 5.80
CA VAL A 69 13.33 2.17 5.68
C VAL A 69 13.96 3.10 4.65
N LEU A 70 15.28 3.27 4.67
CA LEU A 70 15.97 4.11 3.67
C LEU A 70 15.84 3.55 2.26
N VAL A 71 15.98 2.24 2.08
CA VAL A 71 15.84 1.60 0.76
C VAL A 71 14.40 1.73 0.27
N ALA A 72 13.40 1.53 1.13
CA ALA A 72 12.00 1.70 0.77
C ALA A 72 11.64 3.17 0.48
N ALA A 73 12.17 4.12 1.25
CA ALA A 73 11.86 5.54 1.15
C ALA A 73 12.66 6.26 0.04
N LEU A 74 13.84 5.78 -0.34
CA LEU A 74 14.70 6.42 -1.35
C LEU A 74 15.01 5.50 -2.53
N GLY A 75 15.36 4.24 -2.28
CA GLY A 75 15.70 3.29 -3.33
C GLY A 75 14.54 3.01 -4.28
N THR A 76 13.36 2.67 -3.73
CA THR A 76 12.17 2.40 -4.53
C THR A 76 11.77 3.63 -5.36
N PRO A 77 11.65 4.85 -4.81
CA PRO A 77 11.27 6.01 -5.61
C PRO A 77 12.34 6.43 -6.63
N VAL A 78 13.63 6.24 -6.36
CA VAL A 78 14.66 6.49 -7.38
C VAL A 78 14.51 5.51 -8.55
N LEU A 79 14.27 4.23 -8.26
CA LEU A 79 14.03 3.23 -9.28
C LEU A 79 12.78 3.54 -10.11
N VAL A 80 11.69 3.96 -9.46
CA VAL A 80 10.44 4.33 -10.13
C VAL A 80 10.62 5.58 -10.98
N ALA A 81 11.40 6.56 -10.52
CA ALA A 81 11.72 7.77 -11.29
C ALA A 81 12.45 7.45 -12.60
N LEU A 82 13.22 6.35 -12.64
CA LEU A 82 13.89 5.88 -13.85
C LEU A 82 12.94 5.09 -14.77
N LEU A 83 12.10 4.23 -14.19
CA LEU A 83 11.24 3.31 -14.94
C LEU A 83 10.02 4.01 -15.55
N VAL A 84 9.32 4.87 -14.80
CA VAL A 84 8.08 5.51 -15.27
C VAL A 84 8.27 6.28 -16.58
N PRO A 85 9.26 7.18 -16.72
CA PRO A 85 9.45 7.90 -17.98
C PRO A 85 9.95 7.02 -19.12
N LEU A 86 10.58 5.86 -18.83
CA LEU A 86 11.02 4.91 -19.86
C LEU A 86 9.85 4.20 -20.53
N PHE A 87 8.81 3.83 -19.75
CA PHE A 87 7.65 3.09 -20.26
C PHE A 87 6.45 3.99 -20.60
N ASN A 88 6.35 5.16 -19.98
CA ASN A 88 5.19 6.04 -20.13
C ASN A 88 5.60 7.53 -20.15
N PRO A 89 6.29 7.97 -21.22
CA PRO A 89 6.89 9.29 -21.30
C PRO A 89 5.88 10.44 -21.30
N GLU A 90 4.61 10.16 -21.61
CA GLU A 90 3.56 11.17 -21.65
C GLU A 90 3.02 11.57 -20.27
N GLY A 91 3.44 10.91 -19.18
CA GLY A 91 3.10 11.33 -17.81
C GLY A 91 1.59 11.36 -17.51
N GLY A 92 0.79 10.63 -18.29
CA GLY A 92 -0.68 10.61 -18.20
C GLY A 92 -1.25 9.86 -16.98
N PRO A 93 -2.57 9.65 -16.91
CA PRO A 93 -3.26 8.96 -15.80
C PRO A 93 -2.68 7.59 -15.47
N VAL A 94 -2.28 6.84 -16.49
CA VAL A 94 -1.66 5.51 -16.33
C VAL A 94 -0.28 5.63 -15.68
N ALA A 95 0.51 6.65 -16.02
CA ALA A 95 1.82 6.87 -15.40
C ALA A 95 1.68 7.22 -13.92
N LEU A 96 0.68 8.01 -13.56
CA LEU A 96 0.37 8.31 -12.16
C LEU A 96 -0.05 7.05 -11.39
N ALA A 97 -0.97 6.26 -11.94
CA ALA A 97 -1.43 5.02 -11.32
C ALA A 97 -0.25 4.03 -11.10
N VAL A 98 0.60 3.86 -12.11
CA VAL A 98 1.80 3.04 -12.03
C VAL A 98 2.77 3.57 -10.97
N ALA A 99 3.00 4.88 -10.93
CA ALA A 99 3.86 5.50 -9.92
C ALA A 99 3.32 5.24 -8.52
N ILE A 100 2.03 5.48 -8.25
CA ILE A 100 1.42 5.25 -6.93
C ILE A 100 1.53 3.78 -6.51
N VAL A 101 1.24 2.85 -7.41
CA VAL A 101 1.35 1.40 -7.14
C VAL A 101 2.78 1.01 -6.80
N LEU A 102 3.77 1.54 -7.51
CA LEU A 102 5.18 1.24 -7.24
C LEU A 102 5.74 1.99 -6.02
N LEU A 103 5.22 3.18 -5.71
CA LEU A 103 5.60 3.99 -4.55
C LEU A 103 4.95 3.53 -3.25
N ALA A 104 3.91 2.70 -3.33
CA ALA A 104 3.23 2.12 -2.18
C ALA A 104 3.68 0.67 -1.93
N PRO A 105 4.95 0.39 -1.56
CA PRO A 105 5.35 -0.95 -1.19
C PRO A 105 4.69 -1.32 0.15
N CYS A 106 3.75 -2.26 0.12
CA CYS A 106 3.22 -2.90 1.32
C CYS A 106 4.21 -3.97 1.79
N VAL A 107 4.51 -3.99 3.09
CA VAL A 107 5.61 -4.80 3.67
C VAL A 107 5.19 -6.26 3.89
N ASP A 108 3.89 -6.55 3.79
CA ASP A 108 3.29 -7.75 4.38
C ASP A 108 3.72 -9.04 3.68
N TYR A 109 3.83 -9.03 2.35
CA TYR A 109 4.31 -10.18 1.60
C TYR A 109 5.81 -10.41 1.79
N VAL A 110 6.59 -9.34 1.95
CA VAL A 110 8.05 -9.43 2.10
C VAL A 110 8.43 -10.16 3.39
N VAL A 111 7.67 -9.98 4.47
CA VAL A 111 7.89 -10.73 5.73
C VAL A 111 7.76 -12.24 5.50
N VAL A 112 6.72 -12.66 4.77
CA VAL A 112 6.48 -14.08 4.45
C VAL A 112 7.58 -14.65 3.57
N PHE A 113 7.99 -13.95 2.50
CA PHE A 113 9.09 -14.39 1.65
C PHE A 113 10.43 -14.42 2.40
N THR A 114 10.67 -13.46 3.28
CA THR A 114 11.86 -13.44 4.14
C THR A 114 11.87 -14.65 5.07
N CYS A 115 10.71 -15.04 5.61
CA CYS A 115 10.58 -16.25 6.42
C CYS A 115 10.87 -17.53 5.60
N ILE A 116 10.29 -17.66 4.41
CA ILE A 116 10.49 -18.83 3.52
C ILE A 116 11.95 -18.97 3.10
N THR A 117 12.63 -17.85 2.84
CA THR A 117 14.04 -17.83 2.42
C THR A 117 15.03 -17.94 3.60
N GLY A 118 14.54 -18.01 4.85
CA GLY A 118 15.38 -18.12 6.04
C GLY A 118 16.06 -16.81 6.46
N GLY A 119 15.59 -15.66 5.97
CA GLY A 119 16.07 -14.34 6.37
C GLY A 119 15.51 -13.87 7.72
N GLU A 120 15.97 -12.70 8.18
CA GLU A 120 15.61 -12.11 9.48
C GLU A 120 14.18 -11.52 9.48
N TYR A 121 13.17 -12.38 9.44
CA TYR A 121 11.76 -12.00 9.36
C TYR A 121 11.27 -11.27 10.62
N ARG A 122 11.84 -11.58 11.80
CA ARG A 122 11.50 -10.92 13.07
C ARG A 122 11.92 -9.45 13.08
N GLY A 123 13.12 -9.16 12.57
CA GLY A 123 13.59 -7.80 12.39
C GLY A 123 12.76 -7.03 11.35
N LEU A 124 12.33 -7.68 10.27
CA LEU A 124 11.44 -7.08 9.27
C LEU A 124 10.05 -6.75 9.83
N GLN A 125 9.49 -7.67 10.62
CA GLN A 125 8.22 -7.47 11.31
C GLN A 125 8.32 -6.31 12.31
N ALA A 126 9.42 -6.18 13.05
CA ALA A 126 9.67 -5.05 13.96
C ALA A 126 9.88 -3.71 13.22
N ALA A 127 10.36 -3.75 11.97
CA ALA A 127 10.52 -2.57 11.13
C ALA A 127 9.21 -2.11 10.46
N THR A 128 8.20 -2.99 10.37
CA THR A 128 6.91 -2.75 9.70
C THR A 128 6.21 -1.45 10.14
N PRO A 129 6.06 -1.12 11.43
CA PRO A 129 5.43 0.15 11.83
C PRO A 129 6.21 1.39 11.36
N TYR A 130 7.54 1.32 11.34
CA TYR A 130 8.38 2.41 10.84
C TYR A 130 8.27 2.56 9.33
N LEU A 131 8.17 1.44 8.61
CA LEU A 131 7.96 1.42 7.16
C LEU A 131 6.60 2.01 6.79
N LEU A 132 5.53 1.64 7.50
CA LEU A 132 4.20 2.23 7.30
C LEU A 132 4.23 3.75 7.52
N GLY A 133 4.88 4.21 8.60
CA GLY A 133 5.04 5.64 8.86
C GLY A 133 5.85 6.36 7.77
N ALA A 134 6.97 5.76 7.35
CA ALA A 134 7.79 6.28 6.28
C ALA A 134 7.03 6.32 4.94
N GLN A 135 6.20 5.33 4.65
CA GLN A 135 5.40 5.22 3.43
C GLN A 135 4.34 6.32 3.35
N ILE A 136 3.63 6.59 4.45
CA ILE A 136 2.64 7.68 4.53
C ILE A 136 3.28 9.03 4.19
N LEU A 137 4.53 9.25 4.60
CA LEU A 137 5.26 10.48 4.32
C LEU A 137 5.93 10.47 2.93
N SER A 138 6.41 9.32 2.48
CA SER A 138 7.15 9.17 1.22
C SER A 138 6.24 9.40 0.02
N ILE A 139 5.02 8.87 0.02
CA ILE A 139 4.07 9.01 -1.10
C ILE A 139 3.82 10.48 -1.48
N PRO A 140 3.40 11.38 -0.58
CA PRO A 140 3.14 12.78 -0.95
C PRO A 140 4.42 13.52 -1.36
N ILE A 141 5.55 13.25 -0.69
CA ILE A 141 6.84 13.88 -1.00
C ILE A 141 7.29 13.49 -2.42
N TRP A 142 7.35 12.20 -2.72
CA TRP A 142 7.87 11.73 -4.00
C TRP A 142 6.95 12.03 -5.17
N THR A 143 5.63 11.98 -4.96
CA THR A 143 4.67 12.42 -5.97
C THR A 143 4.88 13.90 -6.30
N SER A 144 5.11 14.75 -5.29
CA SER A 144 5.43 16.18 -5.51
C SER A 144 6.76 16.36 -6.27
N VAL A 145 7.78 15.57 -5.94
CA VAL A 145 9.08 15.58 -6.65
C VAL A 145 8.91 15.16 -8.11
N TYR A 146 8.11 14.13 -8.40
CA TYR A 146 7.89 13.67 -9.78
C TYR A 146 7.14 14.68 -10.64
N ILE A 147 6.20 15.43 -10.05
CA ILE A 147 5.53 16.54 -10.73
C ILE A 147 6.55 17.66 -11.02
N TYR A 148 7.38 18.02 -10.03
CA TYR A 148 8.42 19.04 -10.21
C TYR A 148 9.42 18.66 -11.31
N MET A 149 9.82 17.39 -11.34
CA MET A 149 10.71 16.80 -12.36
C MET A 149 10.03 16.58 -13.73
N ARG A 150 8.74 16.94 -13.88
CA ARG A 150 7.92 16.71 -15.08
C ARG A 150 7.84 15.24 -15.53
N ILE A 151 7.99 14.31 -14.60
CA ILE A 151 7.75 12.87 -14.84
C ILE A 151 6.24 12.61 -14.89
N LEU A 152 5.47 13.36 -14.10
CA LEU A 152 4.00 13.29 -14.05
C LEU A 152 3.39 14.62 -14.48
N ASN A 153 2.31 14.57 -15.25
CA ASN A 153 1.60 15.77 -15.69
C ASN A 153 0.68 16.34 -14.59
N MET A 154 0.79 17.65 -14.35
CA MET A 154 0.09 18.34 -13.27
C MET A 154 -1.43 18.31 -13.41
N GLY A 155 -1.95 18.30 -14.65
CA GLY A 155 -3.39 18.19 -14.94
C GLY A 155 -4.01 16.87 -14.49
N VAL A 156 -3.23 15.79 -14.48
CA VAL A 156 -3.69 14.45 -14.11
C VAL A 156 -3.72 14.27 -12.58
N VAL A 157 -2.74 14.85 -11.88
CA VAL A 157 -2.69 14.77 -10.42
C VAL A 157 -3.75 15.67 -9.79
N GLY A 158 -4.03 16.84 -10.37
CA GLY A 158 -5.06 17.75 -9.86
C GLY A 158 -6.48 17.17 -9.89
N GLU A 159 -6.78 16.28 -10.83
CA GLU A 159 -8.08 15.60 -10.93
C GLU A 159 -8.20 14.39 -9.98
N ILE A 160 -7.10 13.66 -9.75
CA ILE A 160 -7.09 12.42 -8.94
C ILE A 160 -6.78 12.70 -7.46
N PHE A 161 -5.98 13.73 -7.18
CA PHE A 161 -5.65 14.23 -5.84
C PHE A 161 -5.91 15.75 -5.77
N PRO A 162 -7.18 16.18 -5.68
CA PRO A 162 -7.49 17.58 -5.38
C PRO A 162 -7.04 17.89 -3.94
N LEU A 163 -5.93 18.62 -3.79
CA LEU A 163 -5.55 19.22 -2.51
C LEU A 163 -6.59 20.29 -2.11
N PRO A 164 -6.84 20.59 -0.82
CA PRO A 164 -6.44 19.88 0.40
C PRO A 164 -7.59 19.40 1.30
N VAL A 165 -8.89 19.50 0.94
CA VAL A 165 -10.00 19.18 1.87
C VAL A 165 -10.70 17.85 1.55
N GLU A 166 -10.94 17.54 0.28
CA GLU A 166 -11.57 16.28 -0.16
C GLU A 166 -10.58 15.08 -0.11
N SER A 167 -9.28 15.35 -0.30
CA SER A 167 -8.23 14.33 -0.28
C SER A 167 -8.01 13.68 1.09
N TYR A 168 -8.39 14.33 2.20
CA TYR A 168 -8.32 13.73 3.55
C TYR A 168 -9.39 12.66 3.78
N LEU A 169 -10.56 12.78 3.14
CA LEU A 169 -11.58 11.72 3.16
C LEU A 169 -11.12 10.49 2.36
N SER A 170 -10.30 10.66 1.33
CA SER A 170 -9.71 9.54 0.57
C SER A 170 -8.58 8.82 1.31
N LEU A 171 -7.96 9.48 2.31
CA LEU A 171 -7.02 8.88 3.26
C LEU A 171 -7.72 8.22 4.45
N ALA A 172 -9.01 8.54 4.69
CA ALA A 172 -9.78 7.96 5.78
C ALA A 172 -9.87 6.42 5.72
N PRO A 173 -10.05 5.76 4.55
CA PRO A 173 -10.00 4.31 4.43
C PRO A 173 -8.68 3.67 4.87
N LEU A 174 -7.58 4.43 4.94
CA LEU A 174 -6.28 3.93 5.45
C LEU A 174 -6.08 4.28 6.92
N ILE A 175 -6.39 5.52 7.30
CA ILE A 175 -6.17 6.04 8.65
C ILE A 175 -7.18 5.45 9.65
N VAL A 176 -8.45 5.29 9.26
CA VAL A 176 -9.51 4.79 10.13
C VAL A 176 -9.27 3.35 10.57
N PRO A 177 -9.05 2.37 9.68
CA PRO A 177 -8.77 1.00 10.13
C PRO A 177 -7.45 0.89 10.87
N LEU A 178 -6.42 1.68 10.52
CA LEU A 178 -5.16 1.73 11.26
C LEU A 178 -5.36 2.23 12.70
N ALA A 179 -6.05 3.37 12.87
CA ALA A 179 -6.33 3.95 14.18
C ALA A 179 -7.24 3.03 15.02
N ALA A 180 -8.27 2.45 14.40
CA ALA A 180 -9.19 1.56 15.07
C ALA A 180 -8.52 0.22 15.45
N ALA A 181 -7.63 -0.33 14.60
CA ALA A 181 -6.85 -1.53 14.93
C ALA A 181 -5.86 -1.25 16.07
N TYR A 182 -5.17 -0.10 16.02
CA TYR A 182 -4.27 0.33 17.10
C TYR A 182 -5.01 0.51 18.44
N LEU A 183 -6.19 1.14 18.41
CA LEU A 183 -7.03 1.28 19.60
C LEU A 183 -7.50 -0.08 20.12
N ALA A 184 -7.98 -0.97 19.25
CA ALA A 184 -8.42 -2.31 19.64
C ALA A 184 -7.29 -3.13 20.28
N GLN A 185 -6.09 -3.11 19.70
CA GLN A 185 -4.91 -3.78 20.26
C GLN A 185 -4.50 -3.19 21.61
N ARG A 186 -4.55 -1.86 21.75
CA ARG A 186 -4.25 -1.18 23.02
C ARG A 186 -5.28 -1.47 24.11
N TRP A 187 -6.54 -1.69 23.74
CA TRP A 187 -7.60 -2.12 24.66
C TRP A 187 -7.42 -3.58 25.06
N SER A 188 -7.13 -4.47 24.11
CA SER A 188 -6.84 -5.89 24.39
C SER A 188 -5.59 -6.07 25.25
N ALA A 189 -4.54 -5.27 25.07
CA ALA A 189 -3.33 -5.31 25.90
C ALA A 189 -3.55 -4.76 27.32
N ARG A 190 -4.69 -4.11 27.58
CA ARG A 190 -5.10 -3.60 28.90
C ARG A 190 -6.11 -4.49 29.60
N SER A 191 -6.69 -5.46 28.90
CA SER A 191 -7.57 -6.47 29.48
C SER A 191 -6.71 -7.65 29.95
N PRO A 192 -6.66 -7.94 31.26
CA PRO A 192 -5.88 -9.06 31.82
C PRO A 192 -6.40 -10.43 31.40
#